data_AF-A0A0Q1BTP6-F1
#
_entry.id   AF-A0A0Q1BTP6-F1
#
_cell.length_a   1.000
_cell.length_b   1.000
_cell.length_c   1.000
_cell.angle_alpha   90.00
_cell.angle_beta   90.00
_cell.angle_gamma   90.00
#
_symmetry.space_group_name_H-M   'P 1'
#
loop_
_entity.id
_entity.type
_entity.pdbx_description
1 polymer ?
#
loop_
_entity_poly.entity_id
_entity_poly.type
_entity_poly.pdbx_seq_one_letter_code
_entity_poly.pdbx_strand_id
1 'polypeptide(L)' 'MSVSDEIRKVILHEEFRICEVCGYDRGFHTSLIRISAGHRHFRCILVCPECGTRYDVKWIIDLR' A
#
# COMPACT_ATOMS: atom_id res chain seq x y z
N MET A 1 -9.72 -14.04 6.74
CA MET A 1 -9.34 -14.03 5.31
C MET A 1 -7.83 -13.95 5.23
N SER A 2 -7.17 -14.81 4.48
CA SER A 2 -5.70 -14.78 4.29
C SER A 2 -5.35 -13.62 3.36
N VAL A 3 -4.53 -12.69 3.85
CA VAL A 3 -4.01 -11.57 3.05
C VAL A 3 -3.13 -12.15 1.95
N SER A 4 -3.39 -11.79 0.68
CA SER A 4 -2.53 -12.20 -0.43
C SER A 4 -1.12 -11.62 -0.25
N ASP A 5 -0.09 -12.42 -0.51
CA ASP A 5 1.31 -11.97 -0.49
C ASP A 5 1.67 -11.10 -1.71
N GLU A 6 0.83 -11.09 -2.75
CA GLU A 6 1.03 -10.28 -3.93
C GLU A 6 0.83 -8.78 -3.64
N ILE A 7 1.84 -7.97 -3.98
CA ILE A 7 1.76 -6.51 -3.90
C ILE A 7 1.69 -5.94 -5.33
N ARG A 8 0.54 -5.35 -5.66
CA ARG A 8 0.27 -4.77 -6.99
C ARG A 8 0.93 -3.41 -7.12
N LYS A 9 1.62 -3.14 -8.22
CA LYS A 9 2.19 -1.81 -8.50
C LYS A 9 1.14 -0.93 -9.15
N VAL A 10 0.97 0.28 -8.64
CA VAL A 10 0.04 1.26 -9.19
C VAL A 10 0.79 2.53 -9.56
N ILE A 11 0.43 3.12 -10.70
CA ILE A 11 0.87 4.47 -11.07
C ILE A 11 -0.22 5.42 -10.58
N LEU A 12 0.12 6.23 -9.59
CA LEU A 12 -0.81 7.23 -9.06
C LEU A 12 -0.90 8.40 -10.06
N HIS A 13 -2.11 8.68 -10.53
CA HIS A 13 -2.40 9.84 -11.37
C HIS A 13 -2.85 11.01 -10.47
N GLU A 14 -4.16 11.28 -10.38
CA GLU A 14 -4.70 12.35 -9.55
C GLU A 14 -4.98 11.87 -8.12
N GLU A 15 -5.83 10.85 -7.98
CA GLU A 15 -6.23 10.28 -6.70
C GLU A 15 -6.28 8.75 -6.78
N PHE A 16 -5.80 8.09 -5.73
CA PHE A 16 -5.93 6.64 -5.57
C PHE A 16 -6.66 6.33 -4.26
N ARG A 17 -8.00 6.34 -4.32
CA ARG A 17 -8.89 6.10 -3.16
C ARG A 17 -9.77 4.85 -3.28
N ILE A 18 -9.88 4.27 -4.48
CA ILE A 18 -10.76 3.13 -4.77
C ILE A 18 -9.92 1.88 -4.99
N CYS A 19 -10.29 0.77 -4.34
CA CYS A 19 -9.71 -0.54 -4.57
C CYS A 19 -10.07 -1.07 -5.96
N GLU A 20 -9.07 -1.24 -6.84
CA GLU A 20 -9.23 -1.78 -8.19
C GLU A 20 -9.72 -3.25 -8.23
N VAL A 21 -9.73 -3.94 -7.08
CA VAL A 21 -10.17 -5.34 -6.98
C VAL A 21 -11.62 -5.48 -6.52
N CYS A 22 -12.04 -4.73 -5.50
CA CYS A 22 -13.37 -4.89 -4.89
C CYS A 22 -14.25 -3.62 -4.90
N GLY A 23 -13.73 -2.49 -5.36
CA GLY A 23 -14.48 -1.23 -5.43
C GLY A 23 -14.62 -0.46 -4.12
N TYR A 24 -14.01 -0.93 -3.01
CA TYR A 24 -13.99 -0.17 -1.75
C TYR A 24 -13.42 1.23 -1.94
N ASP A 25 -14.10 2.28 -1.47
CA ASP A 25 -13.81 3.67 -1.83
C ASP A 25 -13.56 4.61 -0.65
N ARG A 26 -13.44 4.08 0.58
CA ARG A 26 -13.25 4.89 1.80
C ARG A 26 -11.78 4.99 2.24
N GLY A 27 -10.85 4.79 1.32
CA GLY A 27 -9.41 4.86 1.56
C GLY A 27 -8.76 3.54 1.99
N PHE A 28 -7.46 3.56 2.27
CA PHE A 28 -6.66 2.36 2.52
C PHE A 28 -6.02 2.37 3.90
N HIS A 29 -5.80 1.18 4.48
CA HIS A 29 -4.85 1.02 5.57
C HIS A 29 -3.42 1.12 5.04
N THR A 30 -2.47 1.49 5.90
CA THR A 30 -1.04 1.59 5.52
C THR A 30 -0.22 0.54 6.26
N SER A 31 0.68 -0.13 5.53
CA SER A 31 1.70 -1.01 6.07
C SER A 31 3.08 -0.54 5.64
N LEU A 32 4.07 -0.60 6.53
CA LEU A 32 5.43 -0.15 6.26
C LEU A 32 6.37 -1.35 6.08
N ILE A 33 7.03 -1.41 4.93
CA ILE A 33 8.03 -2.44 4.60
C ILE A 33 9.42 -1.81 4.63
N ARG A 34 10.33 -2.42 5.40
CA ARG A 34 11.73 -2.00 5.46
C ARG A 34 12.39 -2.21 4.10
N ILE A 35 13.00 -1.16 3.55
CA ILE A 35 13.69 -1.22 2.24
C ILE A 35 15.12 -1.70 2.41
N SER A 36 15.79 -1.26 3.48
CA SER A 36 17.16 -1.64 3.81
C SER A 36 17.35 -1.68 5.32
N ALA A 37 18.17 -2.63 5.79
CA ALA A 37 18.50 -2.77 7.21
C ALA A 37 19.19 -1.51 7.73
N GLY A 38 18.79 -1.03 8.91
CA GLY A 38 19.36 0.18 9.52
C GLY A 38 19.00 1.50 8.83
N HIS A 39 18.23 1.49 7.74
CA HIS A 39 17.83 2.71 7.04
C HIS A 39 16.51 3.28 7.58
N ARG A 40 16.40 4.61 7.63
CA ARG A 40 15.22 5.36 8.12
C ARG A 40 14.03 5.39 7.17
N HIS A 41 14.25 5.00 5.91
CA HIS A 41 13.22 5.04 4.88
C HIS A 41 12.50 3.70 4.76
N PHE A 42 11.18 3.76 4.65
CA PHE A 42 10.28 2.61 4.52
C PHE A 42 9.41 2.76 3.28
N ARG A 43 9.06 1.64 2.65
CA ARG A 43 8.07 1.62 1.59
C ARG A 43 6.69 1.53 2.23
N CYS A 44 5.81 2.45 1.87
CA CYS A 44 4.42 2.42 2.30
C CYS A 44 3.59 1.63 1.31
N ILE A 45 2.93 0.58 1.82
CA ILE A 45 1.99 -0.25 1.09
C ILE A 45 0.58 0.10 1.53
N LEU A 46 -0.30 0.33 0.56
CA LEU A 46 -1.73 0.55 0.80
C LEU A 46 -2.43 -0.81 0.83
N VAL A 47 -3.28 -1.03 1.82
CA VAL A 47 -3.99 -2.30 2.02
C VAL A 47 -5.48 -2.03 2.04
N CYS A 48 -6.22 -2.67 1.14
CA CYS A 48 -7.67 -2.58 1.11
C CYS A 48 -8.24 -3.22 2.38
N PRO A 49 -9.04 -2.49 3.18
CA PRO A 49 -9.61 -3.03 4.42
C PRO A 49 -10.66 -4.12 4.17
N GLU A 50 -11.29 -4.12 3.00
CA GLU A 50 -12.37 -5.06 2.67
C GLU A 50 -11.82 -6.39 2.11
N CYS A 51 -11.00 -6.34 1.06
CA CYS A 51 -10.52 -7.55 0.40
C CYS A 51 -9.06 -7.92 0.73
N GLY A 52 -8.34 -7.07 1.48
CA GLY A 52 -6.94 -7.30 1.85
C GLY A 52 -5.93 -7.11 0.71
N THR A 53 -6.35 -6.68 -0.49
CA THR A 53 -5.42 -6.42 -1.61
C THR A 53 -4.40 -5.35 -1.23
N ARG A 54 -3.14 -5.57 -1.63
CA ARG A 54 -2.00 -4.71 -1.30
C ARG A 54 -1.49 -3.99 -2.55
N TYR A 55 -1.20 -2.70 -2.40
CA TYR A 55 -0.74 -1.83 -3.48
C TYR A 55 0.56 -1.11 -3.10
N ASP A 56 1.53 -1.15 -4.00
CA ASP A 56 2.74 -0.33 -3.98
C ASP A 56 2.53 0.88 -4.92
N VAL A 57 2.31 2.04 -4.31
CA VAL A 57 2.21 3.34 -5.00
C VAL A 57 3.55 4.10 -5.02
N LYS A 58 4.66 3.39 -4.77
CA LYS A 58 6.04 3.91 -4.71
C LYS A 58 6.27 4.99 -3.65
N TRP A 59 5.40 5.07 -2.64
CA TRP A 59 5.61 5.97 -1.52
C TRP A 59 6.77 5.49 -0.66
N ILE A 60 7.71 6.40 -0.45
CA ILE A 60 8.81 6.24 0.50
C ILE A 60 8.54 7.19 1.66
N ILE A 61 8.37 6.62 2.86
CA ILE A 61 8.16 7.37 4.09
C ILE A 61 9.47 7.42 4.84
N ASP A 62 9.72 8.57 5.44
CA ASP A 62 10.88 8.87 6.24
C ASP A 62 10.47 9.02 7.71
N LEU A 63 10.96 8.13 8.59
CA LEU A 63 10.57 8.08 9.99
C LEU A 63 11.65 8.65 10.93
N ARG A 64 12.22 9.80 10.59
CA ARG A 64 13.14 10.52 11.49
C ARG A 64 12.49 10.93 12.80
#